data_AF-R4UVW2-F1
#
_entry.id   AF-R4UVW2-F1
#
_cell.length_a   1.000
_cell.length_b   1.000
_cell.length_c   1.000
_cell.angle_alpha   90.00
_cell.angle_beta   90.00
_cell.angle_gamma   90.00
#
_symmetry.space_group_name_H-M   'P 1'
#
loop_
_entity.id
_entity.type
_entity.pdbx_description
1 polymer ?
#
loop_
_entity_poly.entity_id
_entity_poly.type
_entity_poly.pdbx_seq_one_letter_code
_entity_poly.pdbx_strand_id
1 'polypeptide(L)'
;MTALHVRLLEGQDLPVKDADGNSDPYAILWLNGNRKGGQRSQTIENSLNPVWNEEFSFPVKEVTKEYFFITLFDEDPLSDDEMSRWRTPLAPIAQNVTHDLWVNLYQATHPGVKGRLHLQIHLGTGEKFSAPAPTFNPTNLNIKVQHAVELPKLDPSNPYVKIKIANTDVESVSDVRPNTNRPVWDQDFTLPLQTNDSLLKIELWNKDKSEERIGEIDIHLSLYEQRRTSYDYYVLYPVNKKKGGYLALKIQLAPEGVPPFQDS
;
A
#
# COMPACT_ATOMS: atom_id res chain seq x y z
N MET A 1 -2.11 -1.66 -26.34
CA MET A 1 -0.97 -1.73 -25.39
C MET A 1 -1.53 -1.48 -24.01
N THR A 2 -1.20 -2.31 -23.02
CA THR A 2 -1.73 -2.14 -21.65
C THR A 2 -1.13 -0.88 -21.02
N ALA A 3 -1.96 -0.12 -20.33
CA ALA A 3 -1.55 1.08 -19.63
C ALA A 3 -2.20 1.14 -18.25
N LEU A 4 -1.50 1.79 -17.32
CA LEU A 4 -2.05 2.22 -16.05
C LEU A 4 -2.60 3.63 -16.23
N HIS A 5 -3.89 3.79 -16.00
CA HIS A 5 -4.58 5.07 -15.97
C HIS A 5 -4.91 5.41 -14.53
N VAL A 6 -4.59 6.65 -14.14
CA VAL A 6 -4.79 7.12 -12.77
C VAL A 6 -5.47 8.47 -12.84
N ARG A 7 -6.59 8.62 -12.15
CA ARG A 7 -7.17 9.93 -11.85
C ARG A 7 -6.80 10.28 -10.41
N LEU A 8 -5.98 11.31 -10.24
CA LEU A 8 -5.70 11.91 -8.95
C LEU A 8 -6.81 12.90 -8.65
N LEU A 9 -7.73 12.53 -7.75
CA LEU A 9 -8.91 13.34 -7.46
C LEU A 9 -8.56 14.42 -6.43
N GLU A 10 -8.31 14.00 -5.20
CA GLU A 10 -8.12 14.90 -4.06
C GLU A 10 -7.19 14.31 -3.00
N GLY A 11 -6.67 15.19 -2.15
CA GLY A 11 -5.90 14.87 -0.96
C GLY A 11 -6.64 15.31 0.29
N GLN A 12 -6.37 14.66 1.41
CA GLN A 12 -6.95 15.03 2.69
C GLN A 12 -5.97 14.86 3.84
N ASP A 13 -6.04 15.79 4.80
CA ASP A 13 -5.24 15.81 6.01
C ASP A 13 -3.73 15.74 5.71
N LEU A 14 -3.30 16.47 4.67
CA LEU A 14 -1.89 16.51 4.29
C LEU A 14 -1.05 17.21 5.40
N PRO A 15 0.24 16.86 5.54
CA PRO A 15 1.12 17.51 6.49
C PRO A 15 1.24 19.02 6.26
N VAL A 16 1.26 19.81 7.33
CA VAL A 16 1.66 21.22 7.31
C VAL A 16 3.16 21.31 7.09
N LYS A 17 3.59 22.14 6.14
CA LYS A 17 5.00 22.38 5.83
C LYS A 17 5.37 23.86 5.88
N ASP A 18 4.44 24.71 5.51
CA ASP A 18 4.62 26.16 5.54
C ASP A 18 4.40 26.75 6.93
N ALA A 19 5.06 27.89 7.15
CA ALA A 19 5.00 28.63 8.42
C ALA A 19 3.62 29.25 8.69
N ASP A 20 2.80 29.43 7.65
CA ASP A 20 1.44 29.96 7.76
C ASP A 20 0.41 28.89 8.19
N GLY A 21 0.86 27.64 8.37
CA GLY A 21 0.03 26.54 8.81
C GLY A 21 -0.56 25.71 7.69
N ASN A 22 -0.06 25.86 6.45
CA ASN A 22 -0.55 25.11 5.29
C ASN A 22 0.56 24.43 4.49
N SER A 23 0.25 24.08 3.24
CA SER A 23 1.14 23.52 2.22
C SER A 23 0.68 23.91 0.82
N ASP A 24 1.61 23.86 -0.13
CA ASP A 24 1.41 24.01 -1.58
C ASP A 24 1.58 22.64 -2.28
N PRO A 25 0.67 21.65 -2.06
CA PRO A 25 0.90 20.28 -2.47
C PRO A 25 0.83 20.04 -3.98
N TYR A 26 1.76 19.21 -4.46
CA TYR A 26 1.70 18.55 -5.77
C TYR A 26 2.16 17.10 -5.69
N ALA A 27 1.78 16.29 -6.68
CA ALA A 27 2.15 14.88 -6.77
C ALA A 27 3.12 14.64 -7.93
N ILE A 28 4.10 13.76 -7.72
CA ILE A 28 4.84 13.09 -8.81
C ILE A 28 4.40 11.62 -8.83
N LEU A 29 3.93 11.16 -10.00
CA LEU A 29 3.42 9.82 -10.23
C LEU A 29 4.27 9.12 -11.29
N TRP A 30 4.67 7.86 -11.05
CA TRP A 30 5.52 7.13 -11.99
C TRP A 30 5.46 5.61 -11.84
N LEU A 31 5.96 4.90 -12.86
CA LEU A 31 6.20 3.46 -12.82
C LEU A 31 7.68 3.16 -12.58
N ASN A 32 7.96 2.17 -11.73
CA ASN A 32 9.30 1.64 -11.41
C ASN A 32 10.26 2.65 -10.74
N GLY A 33 11.52 2.27 -10.52
CA GLY A 33 12.48 3.07 -9.73
C GLY A 33 12.97 4.40 -10.31
N ASN A 34 12.39 4.93 -11.41
CA ASN A 34 12.87 6.18 -12.03
C ASN A 34 11.86 7.34 -11.91
N ARG A 35 11.93 8.07 -10.78
CA ARG A 35 11.11 9.27 -10.53
C ARG A 35 11.33 10.39 -11.55
N LYS A 36 12.51 10.50 -12.18
CA LYS A 36 12.83 11.60 -13.13
C LYS A 36 11.99 11.55 -14.41
N GLY A 37 11.43 10.39 -14.75
CA GLY A 37 10.48 10.24 -15.86
C GLY A 37 9.02 10.26 -15.43
N GLY A 38 8.73 10.64 -14.18
CA GLY A 38 7.37 10.73 -13.66
C GLY A 38 6.58 11.89 -14.26
N GLN A 39 5.26 11.80 -14.12
CA GLN A 39 4.33 12.88 -14.46
C GLN A 39 4.02 13.66 -13.18
N ARG A 40 4.08 14.99 -13.25
CA ARG A 40 3.82 15.92 -12.13
C ARG A 40 2.40 16.48 -12.27
N SER A 41 1.65 16.56 -11.18
CA SER A 41 0.38 17.29 -11.13
C SER A 41 0.59 18.80 -11.09
N GLN A 42 -0.49 19.56 -11.16
CA GLN A 42 -0.51 20.95 -10.74
C GLN A 42 -0.22 21.07 -9.24
N THR A 43 0.34 22.22 -8.88
CA THR A 43 0.43 22.67 -7.49
C THR A 43 -0.91 23.28 -7.11
N ILE A 44 -1.44 22.91 -5.95
CA ILE A 44 -2.60 23.57 -5.37
C ILE A 44 -2.09 24.38 -4.18
N GLU A 45 -2.12 25.70 -4.27
CA GLU A 45 -1.57 26.57 -3.24
C GLU A 45 -2.42 26.55 -1.95
N ASN A 46 -1.75 26.63 -0.80
CA ASN A 46 -2.30 26.89 0.52
C ASN A 46 -3.48 25.95 0.83
N SER A 47 -3.29 24.64 0.70
CA SER A 47 -4.30 23.64 1.04
C SER A 47 -3.75 22.31 1.58
N LEU A 48 -4.23 21.89 2.75
CA LEU A 48 -4.04 20.53 3.27
C LEU A 48 -5.08 19.53 2.71
N ASN A 49 -6.05 20.02 1.94
CA ASN A 49 -7.12 19.23 1.32
C ASN A 49 -7.26 19.61 -0.16
N PRO A 50 -6.20 19.46 -0.97
CA PRO A 50 -6.18 19.88 -2.36
C PRO A 50 -7.10 19.02 -3.23
N VAL A 51 -7.65 19.63 -4.28
CA VAL A 51 -8.44 18.94 -5.30
C VAL A 51 -7.74 19.16 -6.64
N TRP A 52 -7.17 18.10 -7.21
CA TRP A 52 -6.45 18.14 -8.49
C TRP A 52 -7.37 17.79 -9.66
N ASN A 53 -8.14 16.70 -9.54
CA ASN A 53 -8.93 16.12 -10.64
C ASN A 53 -8.12 15.94 -11.94
N GLU A 54 -6.90 15.44 -11.83
CA GLU A 54 -5.97 15.27 -12.95
C GLU A 54 -5.83 13.80 -13.38
N GLU A 55 -5.68 13.57 -14.68
CA GLU A 55 -5.51 12.23 -15.25
C GLU A 55 -4.09 11.99 -15.77
N PHE A 56 -3.56 10.84 -15.42
CA PHE A 56 -2.24 10.36 -15.80
C PHE A 56 -2.35 9.02 -16.52
N SER A 57 -1.41 8.78 -17.43
CA SER A 57 -1.40 7.55 -18.22
C SER A 57 0.03 7.05 -18.41
N PHE A 58 0.28 5.81 -17.99
CA PHE A 58 1.60 5.20 -18.04
C PHE A 58 1.55 3.91 -18.87
N PRO A 59 2.35 3.79 -19.95
CA PRO A 59 2.46 2.53 -20.67
C PRO A 59 3.11 1.48 -19.78
N VAL A 60 2.47 0.31 -19.67
CA VAL A 60 2.95 -0.81 -18.85
C VAL A 60 3.66 -1.80 -19.75
N LYS A 61 4.91 -2.11 -19.43
CA LYS A 61 5.76 -3.07 -20.16
C LYS A 61 5.50 -4.50 -19.69
N GLU A 62 5.45 -4.71 -18.38
CA GLU A 62 5.30 -6.03 -17.77
C GLU A 62 4.58 -5.92 -16.42
N VAL A 63 3.25 -6.08 -16.44
CA VAL A 63 2.36 -5.97 -15.27
C VAL A 63 2.88 -6.73 -14.03
N THR A 64 3.52 -7.89 -14.23
CA THR A 64 4.00 -8.75 -13.15
C THR A 64 5.26 -8.26 -12.45
N LYS A 65 6.00 -7.30 -13.03
CA LYS A 65 7.28 -6.81 -12.48
C LYS A 65 7.28 -5.33 -12.15
N GLU A 66 6.20 -4.63 -12.46
CA GLU A 66 6.14 -3.17 -12.32
C GLU A 66 5.40 -2.73 -11.06
N TYR A 67 5.82 -1.57 -10.56
CA TYR A 67 5.26 -0.93 -9.37
C TYR A 67 4.83 0.47 -9.73
N PHE A 68 3.70 0.89 -9.16
CA PHE A 68 3.23 2.26 -9.22
C PHE A 68 3.63 3.01 -7.96
N PHE A 69 4.08 4.24 -8.13
CA PHE A 69 4.50 5.12 -7.07
C PHE A 69 3.83 6.49 -7.20
N ILE A 70 3.48 7.04 -6.04
CA ILE A 70 3.09 8.43 -5.88
C ILE A 70 3.93 9.02 -4.75
N THR A 71 4.44 10.22 -4.95
CA THR A 71 5.04 11.02 -3.87
C THR A 71 4.47 12.43 -3.92
N LEU A 72 3.98 12.89 -2.77
CA LEU A 72 3.57 14.25 -2.56
C LEU A 72 4.76 15.10 -2.13
N PHE A 73 4.75 16.32 -2.63
CA PHE A 73 5.71 17.37 -2.33
C PHE A 73 4.94 18.65 -2.01
N ASP A 74 5.58 19.46 -1.21
CA ASP A 74 5.23 20.84 -0.95
C ASP A 74 6.10 21.72 -1.85
N GLU A 75 5.51 22.55 -2.71
CA GLU A 75 6.27 23.44 -3.59
C GLU A 75 6.78 24.66 -2.83
N ASP A 76 8.09 24.86 -2.84
CA ASP A 76 8.76 25.86 -2.02
C ASP A 76 9.70 26.73 -2.88
N PRO A 77 9.87 28.04 -2.61
CA PRO A 77 10.72 28.91 -3.43
C PRO A 77 12.19 28.48 -3.55
N LEU A 78 12.71 27.72 -2.59
CA LEU A 78 14.12 27.28 -2.55
C LEU A 78 14.29 25.79 -2.81
N SER A 79 13.47 24.94 -2.19
CA SER A 79 13.58 23.49 -2.30
C SER A 79 12.29 22.83 -1.84
N ASP A 80 11.62 22.15 -2.76
CA ASP A 80 10.41 21.40 -2.48
C ASP A 80 10.62 20.33 -1.40
N ASP A 81 9.63 20.21 -0.53
CA ASP A 81 9.68 19.41 0.67
C ASP A 81 8.92 18.09 0.44
N GLU A 82 9.62 16.95 0.48
CA GLU A 82 8.93 15.66 0.29
C GLU A 82 7.98 15.39 1.47
N MET A 83 6.69 15.32 1.17
CA MET A 83 5.64 15.18 2.17
C MET A 83 5.36 13.73 2.49
N SER A 84 5.06 12.89 1.51
CA SER A 84 4.66 11.50 1.79
C SER A 84 4.59 10.69 0.51
N ARG A 85 4.51 9.37 0.64
CA ARG A 85 4.53 8.48 -0.51
C ARG A 85 3.58 7.30 -0.34
N TRP A 86 3.12 6.81 -1.47
CA TRP A 86 2.40 5.55 -1.60
C TRP A 86 3.00 4.72 -2.73
N ARG A 87 2.94 3.40 -2.58
CA ARG A 87 3.36 2.47 -3.62
C ARG A 87 2.47 1.24 -3.64
N THR A 88 2.30 0.65 -4.80
CA THR A 88 1.61 -0.64 -4.96
C THR A 88 2.17 -1.43 -6.14
N PRO A 89 2.31 -2.76 -6.05
CA PRO A 89 2.60 -3.57 -7.24
C PRO A 89 1.44 -3.54 -8.23
N LEU A 90 1.75 -3.63 -9.52
CA LEU A 90 0.73 -3.79 -10.56
C LEU A 90 0.24 -5.24 -10.67
N ALA A 91 1.05 -6.20 -10.24
CA ALA A 91 0.77 -7.62 -10.37
C ALA A 91 -0.60 -8.03 -9.79
N PRO A 92 -1.05 -7.62 -8.60
CA PRO A 92 -2.36 -8.03 -8.12
C PRO A 92 -3.54 -7.27 -8.76
N ILE A 93 -3.30 -6.15 -9.44
CA ILE A 93 -4.36 -5.22 -9.85
C ILE A 93 -5.29 -5.88 -10.89
N ALA A 94 -6.58 -5.97 -10.58
CA ALA A 94 -7.60 -6.46 -11.50
C ALA A 94 -7.68 -5.57 -12.74
N GLN A 95 -7.61 -6.20 -13.91
CA GLN A 95 -7.54 -5.50 -15.19
C GLN A 95 -8.93 -5.15 -15.73
N ASN A 96 -9.00 -4.06 -16.51
CA ASN A 96 -10.21 -3.53 -17.14
C ASN A 96 -11.34 -3.22 -16.12
N VAL A 97 -10.96 -2.93 -14.88
CA VAL A 97 -11.84 -2.47 -13.80
C VAL A 97 -11.31 -1.12 -13.33
N THR A 98 -12.22 -0.22 -12.96
CA THR A 98 -11.86 1.02 -12.28
C THR A 98 -12.00 0.83 -10.78
N HIS A 99 -10.87 0.97 -10.11
CA HIS A 99 -10.76 0.95 -8.67
C HIS A 99 -10.86 2.38 -8.16
N ASP A 100 -11.81 2.66 -7.30
CA ASP A 100 -12.01 3.98 -6.67
C ASP A 100 -11.71 3.82 -5.18
N LEU A 101 -10.64 4.46 -4.69
CA LEU A 101 -10.14 4.20 -3.34
C LEU A 101 -9.41 5.40 -2.72
N TRP A 102 -9.47 5.46 -1.39
CA TRP A 102 -8.63 6.31 -0.56
C TRP A 102 -7.39 5.57 -0.10
N VAL A 103 -6.19 6.05 -0.43
CA VAL A 103 -4.92 5.44 -0.01
C VAL A 103 -4.25 6.24 1.10
N ASN A 104 -3.75 5.56 2.13
CA ASN A 104 -2.96 6.19 3.18
C ASN A 104 -1.54 6.48 2.69
N LEU A 105 -1.05 7.68 2.98
CA LEU A 105 0.31 8.08 2.65
C LEU A 105 1.21 7.95 3.88
N TYR A 106 2.49 7.66 3.64
CA TYR A 106 3.45 7.48 4.72
C TYR A 106 4.76 8.19 4.40
N GLN A 107 5.53 8.50 5.44
CA GLN A 107 6.91 8.94 5.32
C GLN A 107 7.83 7.80 5.75
N ALA A 108 8.95 7.61 5.04
CA ALA A 108 9.91 6.56 5.37
C ALA A 108 10.58 6.77 6.74
N THR A 109 10.65 8.01 7.20
CA THR A 109 11.41 8.44 8.39
C THR A 109 10.54 8.92 9.54
N HIS A 110 9.24 9.11 9.34
CA HIS A 110 8.32 9.58 10.37
C HIS A 110 7.14 8.64 10.52
N PRO A 111 6.70 8.40 11.76
CA PRO A 111 5.67 7.44 12.01
C PRO A 111 4.27 7.93 11.73
N GLY A 112 3.39 6.96 11.44
CA GLY A 112 1.97 7.15 11.21
C GLY A 112 1.63 7.67 9.82
N VAL A 113 0.33 7.67 9.55
CA VAL A 113 -0.26 8.18 8.30
C VAL A 113 0.00 9.69 8.17
N LYS A 114 0.32 10.13 6.95
CA LYS A 114 0.68 11.50 6.56
C LYS A 114 -0.27 11.99 5.46
N GLY A 115 -1.55 12.01 5.81
CA GLY A 115 -2.64 12.29 4.88
C GLY A 115 -3.04 11.09 4.03
N ARG A 116 -4.05 11.30 3.19
CA ARG A 116 -4.59 10.30 2.27
C ARG A 116 -4.88 10.90 0.90
N LEU A 117 -4.83 10.08 -0.15
CA LEU A 117 -5.23 10.46 -1.51
C LEU A 117 -6.44 9.67 -1.97
N HIS A 118 -7.36 10.34 -2.63
CA HIS A 118 -8.45 9.73 -3.37
C HIS A 118 -8.03 9.53 -4.83
N LEU A 119 -8.06 8.27 -5.28
CA LEU A 119 -7.59 7.88 -6.60
C LEU A 119 -8.63 7.03 -7.32
N GLN A 120 -8.72 7.20 -8.64
CA GLN A 120 -9.25 6.16 -9.51
C GLN A 120 -8.12 5.51 -10.29
N ILE A 121 -8.04 4.18 -10.26
CA ILE A 121 -7.00 3.39 -10.94
C ILE A 121 -7.67 2.44 -11.92
N HIS A 122 -7.19 2.42 -13.16
CA HIS A 122 -7.62 1.47 -14.18
C HIS A 122 -6.39 0.91 -14.91
N LEU A 123 -6.22 -0.41 -14.88
CA LEU A 123 -5.15 -1.11 -15.61
C LEU A 123 -5.77 -1.87 -16.78
N GLY A 124 -5.49 -1.49 -18.03
CA GLY A 124 -6.18 -2.11 -19.16
C GLY A 124 -5.76 -1.58 -20.53
N THR A 125 -6.49 -2.01 -21.56
CA THR A 125 -6.26 -1.64 -22.98
C THR A 125 -7.44 -0.88 -23.60
N GLY A 126 -8.54 -0.68 -22.86
CA GLY A 126 -9.82 -0.19 -23.37
C GLY A 126 -10.26 1.17 -22.82
N GLU A 127 -11.58 1.37 -22.72
CA GLU A 127 -12.17 2.59 -22.15
C GLU A 127 -11.75 2.78 -20.69
N LYS A 128 -11.14 3.92 -20.40
CA LYS A 128 -10.69 4.30 -19.06
C LYS A 128 -11.88 4.73 -18.23
N PHE A 129 -11.86 4.42 -16.93
CA PHE A 129 -12.83 4.94 -15.96
C PHE A 129 -14.30 4.57 -16.26
N SER A 130 -14.51 3.57 -17.11
CA SER A 130 -15.80 2.92 -17.34
C SER A 130 -15.80 1.62 -16.52
N ALA A 131 -16.46 1.63 -15.37
CA ALA A 131 -16.56 0.42 -14.55
C ALA A 131 -18.03 0.07 -14.26
N PRO A 132 -18.41 -1.20 -14.42
CA PRO A 132 -19.60 -1.72 -13.77
C PRO A 132 -19.40 -1.71 -12.25
N ALA A 133 -20.50 -1.58 -11.49
CA ALA A 133 -20.45 -1.70 -10.04
C ALA A 133 -19.78 -3.03 -9.63
N PRO A 134 -18.83 -3.04 -8.69
CA PRO A 134 -18.16 -4.26 -8.28
C PRO A 134 -19.18 -5.21 -7.64
N THR A 135 -19.31 -6.41 -8.20
CA THR A 135 -19.99 -7.53 -7.53
C THR A 135 -18.94 -8.33 -6.77
N PHE A 136 -18.76 -8.02 -5.48
CA PHE A 136 -17.91 -8.83 -4.64
C PHE A 136 -18.69 -10.05 -4.14
N ASN A 137 -18.16 -11.24 -4.40
CA ASN A 137 -18.63 -12.47 -3.77
C ASN A 137 -17.75 -12.76 -2.56
N PRO A 138 -18.34 -13.12 -1.40
CA PRO A 138 -17.58 -13.57 -0.23
C PRO A 138 -16.50 -14.58 -0.62
N THR A 139 -15.32 -14.38 -0.06
CA THR A 139 -14.09 -15.06 -0.50
C THR A 139 -13.15 -15.25 0.69
N ASN A 140 -12.21 -16.17 0.55
CA ASN A 140 -11.11 -16.33 1.49
C ASN A 140 -9.94 -15.42 1.09
N LEU A 141 -9.43 -14.66 2.05
CA LEU A 141 -8.15 -13.97 1.96
C LEU A 141 -7.06 -14.91 2.46
N ASN A 142 -6.28 -15.46 1.54
CA ASN A 142 -5.15 -16.33 1.82
C ASN A 142 -3.86 -15.52 1.88
N ILE A 143 -3.11 -15.64 2.97
CA ILE A 143 -1.88 -14.89 3.21
C ILE A 143 -0.79 -15.87 3.67
N LYS A 144 0.37 -15.84 3.00
CA LYS A 144 1.60 -16.47 3.48
C LYS A 144 2.52 -15.38 3.97
N VAL A 145 2.80 -15.38 5.27
CA VAL A 145 3.84 -14.54 5.86
C VAL A 145 5.15 -15.31 5.76
N GLN A 146 6.02 -14.93 4.83
CA GLN A 146 7.26 -15.67 4.57
C GLN A 146 8.39 -15.23 5.49
N HIS A 147 8.97 -14.08 5.24
CA HIS A 147 10.13 -13.58 5.98
C HIS A 147 10.20 -12.06 5.93
N ALA A 148 10.92 -11.48 6.88
CA ALA A 148 11.25 -10.07 6.84
C ALA A 148 12.77 -9.85 6.72
N VAL A 149 13.14 -8.77 6.04
CA VAL A 149 14.53 -8.36 5.85
C VAL A 149 14.72 -6.90 6.24
N GLU A 150 15.95 -6.57 6.61
CA GLU A 150 16.35 -5.20 6.98
C GLU A 150 15.52 -4.57 8.11
N LEU A 151 15.05 -5.40 9.05
CA LEU A 151 14.39 -4.91 10.25
C LEU A 151 15.36 -4.06 11.10
N PRO A 152 14.83 -3.09 11.87
CA PRO A 152 15.65 -2.36 12.83
C PRO A 152 16.31 -3.33 13.83
N LYS A 153 17.48 -2.94 14.36
CA LYS A 153 18.12 -3.69 15.44
C LYS A 153 17.30 -3.50 16.73
N LEU A 154 16.87 -4.60 17.32
CA LEU A 154 16.11 -4.64 18.57
C LEU A 154 16.87 -5.51 19.58
N ASP A 155 16.70 -5.22 20.88
CA ASP A 155 17.34 -5.97 21.97
C ASP A 155 16.37 -6.13 23.15
N PRO A 156 15.78 -7.33 23.35
CA PRO A 156 15.84 -8.50 22.49
C PRO A 156 15.00 -8.31 21.20
N SER A 157 15.39 -8.99 20.12
CA SER A 157 14.67 -8.96 18.83
C SER A 157 13.81 -10.22 18.67
N ASN A 158 12.53 -10.14 19.02
CA ASN A 158 11.58 -11.24 18.97
C ASN A 158 10.37 -10.89 18.07
N PRO A 159 10.56 -10.71 16.76
CA PRO A 159 9.51 -10.26 15.86
C PRO A 159 8.36 -11.26 15.71
N TYR A 160 7.14 -10.74 15.58
CA TYR A 160 5.94 -11.45 15.17
C TYR A 160 4.99 -10.52 14.39
N VAL A 161 4.06 -11.09 13.63
CA VAL A 161 3.15 -10.35 12.75
C VAL A 161 1.71 -10.50 13.24
N LYS A 162 0.97 -9.39 13.31
CA LYS A 162 -0.49 -9.39 13.42
C LYS A 162 -1.10 -9.06 12.05
N ILE A 163 -2.12 -9.81 11.67
CA ILE A 163 -2.83 -9.72 10.40
C ILE A 163 -4.27 -9.36 10.72
N LYS A 164 -4.77 -8.25 10.19
CA LYS A 164 -6.13 -7.78 10.48
C LYS A 164 -6.84 -7.34 9.21
N ILE A 165 -8.17 -7.42 9.25
CA ILE A 165 -9.03 -6.79 8.23
C ILE A 165 -9.63 -5.53 8.88
N ALA A 166 -9.38 -4.37 8.27
CA ALA A 166 -9.87 -3.10 8.81
C ALA A 166 -11.40 -3.10 8.95
N ASN A 167 -11.89 -2.43 10.00
CA ASN A 167 -13.31 -2.33 10.34
C ASN A 167 -13.99 -3.67 10.65
N THR A 168 -13.22 -4.67 11.09
CA THR A 168 -13.73 -5.98 11.55
C THR A 168 -12.96 -6.45 12.79
N ASP A 169 -13.49 -7.46 13.47
CA ASP A 169 -12.82 -8.14 14.57
C ASP A 169 -11.89 -9.28 14.10
N VAL A 170 -11.70 -9.45 12.79
CA VAL A 170 -10.84 -10.51 12.24
C VAL A 170 -9.37 -10.16 12.48
N GLU A 171 -8.72 -10.97 13.32
CA GLU A 171 -7.29 -10.91 13.61
C GLU A 171 -6.66 -12.31 13.57
N SER A 172 -5.40 -12.39 13.12
CA SER A 172 -4.55 -13.57 13.25
C SER A 172 -3.13 -13.15 13.57
N VAL A 173 -2.40 -14.04 14.26
CA VAL A 173 -1.05 -13.74 14.78
C VAL A 173 -0.10 -14.85 14.39
N SER A 174 1.08 -14.48 13.91
CA SER A 174 2.14 -15.44 13.60
C SER A 174 2.85 -15.94 14.86
N ASP A 175 3.66 -16.98 14.68
CA ASP A 175 4.63 -17.36 15.69
C ASP A 175 5.59 -16.20 16.00
N VAL A 176 6.09 -16.18 17.24
CA VAL A 176 7.20 -15.31 17.64
C VAL A 176 8.51 -15.95 17.19
N ARG A 177 9.35 -15.19 16.49
CA ARG A 177 10.68 -15.65 16.08
C ARG A 177 11.73 -15.05 17.03
N PRO A 178 12.35 -15.83 17.93
CA PRO A 178 13.22 -15.28 18.95
C PRO A 178 14.59 -14.86 18.40
N ASN A 179 15.18 -13.83 19.00
CA ASN A 179 16.57 -13.38 18.80
C ASN A 179 16.99 -13.20 17.32
N THR A 180 16.13 -12.63 16.49
CA THR A 180 16.43 -12.40 15.06
C THR A 180 15.86 -11.07 14.53
N ASN A 181 16.61 -10.42 13.64
CA ASN A 181 16.16 -9.29 12.82
C ASN A 181 15.95 -9.66 11.34
N ARG A 182 16.03 -10.96 11.03
CA ARG A 182 15.71 -11.57 9.73
C ARG A 182 14.80 -12.78 9.95
N PRO A 183 13.61 -12.58 10.54
CA PRO A 183 12.70 -13.67 10.83
C PRO A 183 12.20 -14.35 9.56
N VAL A 184 12.09 -15.67 9.62
CA VAL A 184 11.40 -16.52 8.64
C VAL A 184 10.25 -17.19 9.38
N TRP A 185 9.02 -16.95 8.94
CA TRP A 185 7.81 -17.56 9.47
C TRP A 185 7.32 -18.71 8.60
N ASP A 186 7.26 -18.49 7.28
CA ASP A 186 6.67 -19.41 6.29
C ASP A 186 5.30 -19.96 6.72
N GLN A 187 4.47 -19.08 7.28
CA GLN A 187 3.20 -19.43 7.90
C GLN A 187 2.02 -18.97 7.05
N ASP A 188 1.05 -19.86 6.86
CA ASP A 188 -0.17 -19.63 6.09
C ASP A 188 -1.34 -19.23 6.99
N PHE A 189 -2.15 -18.29 6.50
CA PHE A 189 -3.36 -17.79 7.13
C PHE A 189 -4.47 -17.72 6.10
N THR A 190 -5.69 -18.05 6.53
CA THR A 190 -6.91 -17.90 5.73
C THR A 190 -7.92 -17.14 6.57
N LEU A 191 -8.33 -15.97 6.08
CA LEU A 191 -9.29 -15.09 6.74
C LEU A 191 -10.56 -14.98 5.90
N PRO A 192 -11.77 -15.08 6.49
CA PRO A 192 -13.00 -14.82 5.76
C PRO A 192 -13.10 -13.34 5.39
N LEU A 193 -13.39 -13.05 4.13
CA LEU A 193 -13.52 -11.69 3.61
C LEU A 193 -14.92 -11.48 3.05
N GLN A 194 -15.69 -10.59 3.68
CA GLN A 194 -17.07 -10.27 3.31
C GLN A 194 -17.18 -9.12 2.29
N THR A 195 -16.12 -8.32 2.16
CA THR A 195 -15.98 -7.24 1.17
C THR A 195 -14.51 -7.09 0.80
N ASN A 196 -14.20 -6.80 -0.48
CA ASN A 196 -12.86 -6.38 -0.87
C ASN A 196 -12.63 -4.87 -0.68
N ASP A 197 -13.66 -4.10 -0.34
CA ASP A 197 -13.53 -2.69 0.07
C ASP A 197 -13.08 -2.59 1.53
N SER A 198 -11.91 -3.16 1.80
CA SER A 198 -11.28 -3.11 3.11
C SER A 198 -9.76 -3.14 2.96
N LEU A 199 -9.09 -2.71 4.02
CA LEU A 199 -7.63 -2.76 4.15
C LEU A 199 -7.23 -4.05 4.84
N LEU A 200 -6.32 -4.80 4.19
CA LEU A 200 -5.49 -5.76 4.91
C LEU A 200 -4.41 -4.97 5.66
N LYS A 201 -4.49 -4.99 6.99
CA LYS A 201 -3.53 -4.35 7.88
C LYS A 201 -2.55 -5.40 8.39
N ILE A 202 -1.27 -5.19 8.13
CA ILE A 202 -0.19 -6.02 8.65
C ILE A 202 0.62 -5.19 9.64
N GLU A 203 0.73 -5.66 10.88
CA GLU A 203 1.53 -5.02 11.92
C GLU A 203 2.69 -5.93 12.32
N LEU A 204 3.91 -5.41 12.28
CA LEU A 204 5.08 -6.09 12.82
C LEU A 204 5.32 -5.62 14.26
N TRP A 205 5.43 -6.56 15.18
CA TRP A 205 5.61 -6.32 16.62
C TRP A 205 6.86 -7.00 17.15
N ASN A 206 7.45 -6.45 18.21
CA ASN A 206 8.52 -7.04 18.99
C ASN A 206 7.95 -7.62 20.29
N LYS A 207 8.13 -8.92 20.55
CA LYS A 207 7.77 -9.51 21.84
C LYS A 207 8.88 -9.24 22.87
N ASP A 208 8.74 -8.14 23.59
CA ASP A 208 9.56 -7.79 24.77
C ASP A 208 8.67 -7.44 25.97
N LYS A 209 9.21 -6.76 26.99
CA LYS A 209 8.46 -6.35 28.19
C LYS A 209 7.36 -5.33 27.91
N SER A 210 7.50 -4.55 26.84
CA SER A 210 6.59 -3.46 26.46
C SER A 210 5.66 -3.80 25.30
N GLU A 211 5.91 -4.92 24.59
CA GLU A 211 5.26 -5.25 23.31
C GLU A 211 5.28 -4.07 22.34
N GLU A 212 6.44 -3.80 21.74
CA GLU A 212 6.59 -2.65 20.86
C GLU A 212 6.10 -2.95 19.42
N ARG A 213 5.22 -2.11 18.87
CA ARG A 213 4.91 -2.12 17.43
C ARG A 213 6.05 -1.46 16.64
N ILE A 214 6.62 -2.19 15.69
CA ILE A 214 7.81 -1.79 14.92
C ILE A 214 7.39 -1.08 13.63
N GLY A 215 6.46 -1.67 12.90
CA GLY A 215 6.04 -1.16 11.59
C GLY A 215 4.68 -1.69 11.16
N GLU A 216 4.13 -1.05 10.15
CA GLU A 216 2.81 -1.35 9.61
C GLU A 216 2.77 -1.28 8.08
N ILE A 217 1.82 -2.00 7.49
CA ILE A 217 1.51 -2.01 6.06
C ILE A 217 -0.02 -1.98 5.94
N ASP A 218 -0.53 -1.09 5.10
CA ASP A 218 -1.93 -1.08 4.65
C ASP A 218 -1.97 -1.53 3.18
N ILE A 219 -2.73 -2.60 2.88
CA ILE A 219 -2.90 -3.15 1.53
C ILE A 219 -4.37 -3.04 1.13
N HIS A 220 -4.64 -2.41 -0.01
CA HIS A 220 -5.99 -2.26 -0.56
C HIS A 220 -6.43 -3.55 -1.27
N LEU A 221 -7.32 -4.30 -0.63
CA LEU A 221 -7.84 -5.56 -1.19
C LEU A 221 -8.74 -5.33 -2.42
N SER A 222 -9.30 -4.13 -2.57
CA SER A 222 -10.12 -3.76 -3.72
C SER A 222 -9.35 -3.84 -5.04
N LEU A 223 -8.03 -3.61 -4.99
CA LEU A 223 -7.15 -3.75 -6.15
C LEU A 223 -7.03 -5.21 -6.61
N TYR A 224 -7.19 -6.20 -5.73
CA TYR A 224 -6.76 -7.57 -6.00
C TYR A 224 -7.75 -8.34 -6.88
N GLU A 225 -7.22 -8.94 -7.95
CA GLU A 225 -7.96 -9.88 -8.79
C GLU A 225 -8.20 -11.22 -8.08
N GLN A 226 -9.42 -11.76 -8.18
CA GLN A 226 -9.71 -13.08 -7.63
C GLN A 226 -8.89 -14.18 -8.31
N ARG A 227 -8.52 -15.20 -7.52
CA ARG A 227 -7.70 -16.37 -7.88
C ARG A 227 -6.27 -16.04 -8.31
N ARG A 228 -5.92 -14.77 -8.46
CA ARG A 228 -4.55 -14.37 -8.75
C ARG A 228 -3.70 -14.38 -7.50
N THR A 229 -2.65 -15.16 -7.56
CA THR A 229 -1.60 -15.16 -6.55
C THR A 229 -0.66 -13.98 -6.79
N SER A 230 -0.42 -13.18 -5.75
CA SER A 230 0.65 -12.18 -5.72
C SER A 230 1.73 -12.59 -4.73
N TYR A 231 2.99 -12.30 -5.09
CA TYR A 231 4.13 -12.41 -4.20
C TYR A 231 4.96 -11.14 -4.32
N ASP A 232 5.24 -10.48 -3.19
CA ASP A 232 5.97 -9.23 -3.19
C ASP A 232 6.62 -8.91 -1.83
N TYR A 233 7.60 -8.01 -1.86
CA TYR A 233 8.17 -7.33 -0.71
C TYR A 233 7.43 -6.01 -0.45
N TYR A 234 6.73 -5.93 0.68
CA TYR A 234 6.06 -4.73 1.15
C TYR A 234 6.98 -3.93 2.08
N VAL A 235 6.99 -2.60 1.95
CA VAL A 235 7.73 -1.72 2.87
C VAL A 235 6.96 -1.65 4.16
N LEU A 236 7.62 -1.97 5.25
CA LEU A 236 7.12 -1.73 6.59
C LEU A 236 7.34 -0.25 6.92
N TYR A 237 6.25 0.51 7.02
CA TYR A 237 6.31 1.89 7.45
C TYR A 237 6.57 1.92 8.97
N PRO A 238 7.58 2.66 9.44
CA PRO A 238 7.95 2.61 10.84
C PRO A 238 6.90 3.28 11.73
N VAL A 239 6.70 2.75 12.95
CA VAL A 239 5.77 3.34 13.94
C VAL A 239 6.49 4.08 15.07
N ASN A 240 7.59 3.54 15.59
CA ASN A 240 8.37 4.20 16.66
C ASN A 240 9.86 4.29 16.33
N LYS A 241 10.23 3.88 15.12
CA LYS A 241 11.64 3.73 14.68
C LYS A 241 11.91 4.60 13.46
N LYS A 242 13.18 4.71 13.06
CA LYS A 242 13.59 5.41 11.82
C LYS A 242 13.51 4.54 10.55
N LYS A 243 13.23 3.23 10.70
CA LYS A 243 13.14 2.24 9.61
C LYS A 243 12.28 1.05 10.05
N GLY A 244 11.40 0.56 9.17
CA GLY A 244 10.59 -0.65 9.42
C GLY A 244 11.10 -1.92 8.72
N GLY A 245 11.80 -1.80 7.59
CA GLY A 245 12.30 -2.95 6.81
C GLY A 245 11.34 -3.39 5.70
N TYR A 246 11.45 -4.64 5.25
CA TYR A 246 10.59 -5.21 4.22
C TYR A 246 10.01 -6.55 4.67
N LEU A 247 8.77 -6.82 4.31
CA LEU A 247 8.08 -8.07 4.59
C LEU A 247 7.68 -8.75 3.27
N ALA A 248 8.12 -9.99 3.08
CA ALA A 248 7.73 -10.82 1.95
C ALA A 248 6.39 -11.50 2.25
N LEU A 249 5.39 -11.23 1.41
CA LEU A 249 4.04 -11.77 1.53
C LEU A 249 3.59 -12.44 0.23
N LYS A 250 2.89 -13.56 0.36
CA LYS A 250 2.04 -14.11 -0.70
C LYS A 250 0.59 -13.81 -0.36
N ILE A 251 -0.17 -13.22 -1.27
CA ILE A 251 -1.58 -12.87 -1.04
C ILE A 251 -2.43 -13.35 -2.22
N GLN A 252 -3.56 -13.99 -1.92
CA GLN A 252 -4.54 -14.45 -2.90
C GLN A 252 -5.96 -14.30 -2.34
N LEU A 253 -6.87 -13.74 -3.13
CA LEU A 253 -8.31 -13.83 -2.88
C LEU A 253 -8.85 -15.08 -3.60
N ALA A 254 -9.47 -16.02 -2.88
CA ALA A 254 -9.97 -17.26 -3.48
C ALA A 254 -11.37 -17.60 -2.97
N PRO A 255 -12.32 -18.03 -3.85
CA PRO A 255 -13.65 -18.42 -3.40
C PRO A 255 -13.62 -19.45 -2.28
N GLU A 256 -14.68 -19.46 -1.46
CA GLU A 256 -14.81 -20.45 -0.39
C GLU A 256 -14.68 -21.89 -0.92
N GLY A 257 -13.98 -22.74 -0.17
CA GLY A 257 -13.73 -24.14 -0.53
C GLY A 257 -12.57 -24.36 -1.51
N VAL A 258 -11.99 -23.31 -2.11
CA VAL A 258 -10.79 -23.43 -2.95
C VAL A 258 -9.54 -23.48 -2.05
N PRO A 259 -8.64 -24.47 -2.23
CA PRO A 259 -7.39 -24.53 -1.47
C PRO A 259 -6.51 -23.29 -1.68
N PRO A 260 -5.85 -22.77 -0.63
CA PRO A 260 -4.96 -21.62 -0.74
C PRO A 260 -3.81 -21.84 -1.73
N PHE A 261 -3.49 -20.80 -2.48
CA PHE A 261 -2.30 -20.70 -3.35
C PHE A 261 -2.20 -21.78 -4.43
N GLN A 262 -3.31 -22.40 -4.79
CA GLN A 262 -3.39 -23.14 -6.04
C GLN A 262 -3.69 -22.16 -7.15
N ASP A 263 -2.82 -22.14 -8.16
CA ASP A 263 -3.06 -21.37 -9.37
C ASP A 263 -4.12 -22.10 -10.20
N SER A 264 -5.04 -21.34 -10.78
CA SER A 264 -6.06 -21.84 -11.72
C SER A 264 -5.50 -22.04 -13.12
#